data_AF-A0A858RBM5-F1
#
_entry.id   AF-A0A858RBM5-F1
#
_cell.length_a   1.000
_cell.length_b   1.000
_cell.length_c   1.000
_cell.angle_alpha   90.00
_cell.angle_beta   90.00
_cell.angle_gamma   90.00
#
_symmetry.space_group_name_H-M   'P 1'
#
loop_
_entity.id
_entity.type
_entity.pdbx_description
1 polymer ?
#
loop_
_entity_poly.entity_id
_entity_poly.type
_entity_poly.pdbx_seq_one_letter_code
_entity_poly.pdbx_strand_id
1 'polypeptide(L)'
;MAGLTTPVLATLGTLNNIRRTATAVRSLRGSGGRDRGDDDALLGQAQELERRSLAEEQAEEQRTQSEELQRESDRIALEAAEDERRRQRALRRAVGRTRAQLGGQGISTADGSGEAILLGLARQDQEDRDTARQLDTLRRKALTDRDQSLTRRNLLERTRLEERQRLERLARGY
;
A
#
# COMPACT_ATOMS: atom_id res chain seq x y z
N MET A 1 40.54 -2.98 -9.19
CA MET A 1 39.48 -2.65 -8.22
C MET A 1 38.65 -1.51 -8.81
N ALA A 2 37.70 -1.85 -9.66
CA ALA A 2 36.85 -0.89 -10.37
C ALA A 2 35.59 -0.66 -9.52
N GLY A 3 35.43 0.56 -9.00
CA GLY A 3 34.24 1.00 -8.30
C GLY A 3 33.11 1.26 -9.29
N LEU A 4 32.00 0.57 -9.08
CA LEU A 4 30.78 0.65 -9.87
C LEU A 4 30.16 2.04 -9.74
N THR A 5 30.11 2.76 -10.86
CA THR A 5 29.35 4.00 -11.02
C THR A 5 27.88 3.66 -11.25
N THR A 6 27.01 4.07 -10.34
CA THR A 6 25.55 4.02 -10.48
C THR A 6 25.09 5.21 -11.33
N PRO A 7 24.43 5.02 -12.49
CA PRO A 7 23.75 6.11 -13.16
C PRO A 7 22.40 6.37 -12.48
N VAL A 8 22.25 7.57 -11.90
CA VAL A 8 20.95 8.12 -11.50
C VAL A 8 20.22 8.51 -12.79
N LEU A 9 19.24 7.70 -13.20
CA LEU A 9 18.22 8.11 -14.17
C LEU A 9 17.33 9.16 -13.51
N ALA A 10 17.62 10.44 -13.76
CA ALA A 10 16.70 11.54 -13.51
C ALA A 10 16.16 12.00 -14.87
N THR A 11 15.13 11.32 -15.35
CA THR A 11 14.20 11.84 -16.35
C THR A 11 13.22 12.77 -15.65
N LEU A 12 13.20 14.06 -16.00
CA LEU A 12 11.99 14.89 -16.10
C LEU A 12 12.40 16.30 -16.54
N GLY A 13 12.61 16.44 -17.85
CA GLY A 13 12.52 17.73 -18.51
C GLY A 13 11.05 18.05 -18.77
N THR A 14 10.51 19.07 -18.09
CA THR A 14 9.44 19.96 -18.55
C THR A 14 9.27 21.13 -17.56
N LEU A 15 10.28 21.98 -17.44
CA LEU A 15 10.14 23.31 -16.84
C LEU A 15 10.36 24.35 -17.94
N ASN A 16 9.34 24.56 -18.79
CA ASN A 16 9.46 25.62 -19.80
C ASN A 16 8.15 26.25 -20.28
N ASN A 17 7.18 26.52 -19.39
CA ASN A 17 5.97 27.27 -19.78
C ASN A 17 5.45 28.32 -18.77
N ILE A 18 6.20 28.70 -17.72
CA ILE A 18 5.69 29.64 -16.69
C ILE A 18 6.07 31.13 -16.95
N ARG A 19 6.70 31.49 -18.07
CA ARG A 19 7.24 32.86 -18.25
C ARG A 19 6.76 33.69 -19.45
N ARG A 20 5.65 33.36 -20.11
CA ARG A 20 5.16 34.15 -21.27
C ARG A 20 3.67 34.53 -21.31
N THR A 21 3.01 34.68 -20.17
CA THR A 21 1.66 35.30 -20.11
C THR A 21 1.52 36.33 -18.98
N ALA A 22 2.57 37.11 -18.70
CA ALA A 22 2.52 38.24 -17.77
C ALA A 22 2.29 39.62 -18.46
N THR A 23 2.06 39.66 -19.77
CA THR A 23 1.91 40.92 -20.53
C THR A 23 0.74 40.87 -21.50
N ALA A 24 -0.48 40.76 -20.96
CA ALA A 24 -1.71 41.09 -21.69
C ALA A 24 -2.75 41.83 -20.82
N VAL A 25 -2.34 42.42 -19.68
CA VAL A 25 -3.25 43.09 -18.72
C VAL A 25 -3.20 44.63 -18.82
N ARG A 26 -2.64 45.19 -19.91
CA ARG A 26 -2.53 46.66 -20.07
C ARG A 26 -3.07 47.19 -21.40
N SER A 27 -3.95 46.46 -22.07
CA SER A 27 -4.60 46.97 -23.28
C SER A 27 -6.06 46.58 -23.37
N LEU A 28 -6.87 46.91 -22.35
CA LEU A 28 -8.33 46.98 -22.48
C LEU A 28 -8.95 47.79 -21.34
N ARG A 29 -8.37 48.96 -21.08
CA ARG A 29 -9.05 50.05 -20.40
C ARG A 29 -10.01 50.70 -21.40
N GLY A 30 -11.16 50.07 -21.65
CA GLY A 30 -12.23 50.68 -22.44
C GLY A 30 -13.10 49.73 -23.27
N SER A 31 -13.98 48.96 -22.62
CA SER A 31 -15.33 48.67 -23.16
C SER A 31 -16.19 48.05 -22.06
N GLY A 32 -17.05 48.85 -21.44
CA GLY A 32 -18.02 48.35 -20.47
C GLY A 32 -19.06 47.44 -21.12
N GLY A 33 -19.40 46.34 -20.45
CA GLY A 33 -20.74 45.74 -20.55
C GLY A 33 -20.88 44.26 -20.92
N ARG A 34 -19.81 43.47 -21.18
CA ARG A 34 -19.94 42.05 -21.60
C ARG A 34 -19.02 41.03 -20.92
N ASP A 35 -18.31 41.38 -19.84
CA ASP A 35 -17.21 40.55 -19.30
C ASP A 35 -17.62 39.40 -18.37
N ARG A 36 -18.81 39.44 -17.74
CA ARG A 36 -19.19 38.41 -16.74
C ARG A 36 -19.37 37.00 -17.34
N GLY A 37 -19.76 36.91 -18.62
CA GLY A 37 -20.03 35.63 -19.27
C GLY A 37 -18.76 34.86 -19.68
N ASP A 38 -17.72 35.58 -20.10
CA ASP A 38 -16.47 34.98 -20.56
C ASP A 38 -15.59 34.53 -19.37
N ASP A 39 -15.61 35.28 -18.26
CA ASP A 39 -14.94 34.89 -17.02
C ASP A 39 -15.53 33.59 -16.42
N ASP A 40 -16.85 33.43 -16.42
CA ASP A 40 -17.52 32.21 -15.93
C ASP A 40 -17.19 30.98 -16.77
N ALA A 41 -17.08 31.14 -18.11
CA ALA A 41 -16.72 30.05 -19.01
C ALA A 41 -15.27 29.57 -18.79
N LEU A 42 -14.33 30.51 -18.60
CA LEU A 42 -12.92 30.19 -18.34
C LEU A 42 -12.73 29.49 -16.99
N LEU A 43 -13.50 29.87 -15.97
CA LEU A 43 -13.45 29.25 -14.65
C LEU A 43 -14.05 27.84 -14.64
N GLY A 44 -15.17 27.64 -15.33
CA GLY A 44 -15.74 26.31 -15.52
C GLY A 44 -14.73 25.37 -16.17
N GLN A 45 -14.04 25.85 -17.20
CA GLN A 45 -12.98 25.09 -17.87
C GLN A 45 -11.79 24.79 -16.95
N ALA A 46 -11.36 25.75 -16.13
CA ALA A 46 -10.29 25.55 -15.15
C ALA A 46 -10.67 24.51 -14.07
N GLN A 47 -11.90 24.56 -13.55
CA GLN A 47 -12.40 23.60 -12.55
C GLN A 47 -12.54 22.19 -13.13
N GLU A 48 -12.93 22.07 -14.40
CA GLU A 48 -12.97 20.77 -15.09
C GLU A 48 -11.58 20.18 -15.29
N LEU A 49 -10.61 21.00 -15.68
CA LEU A 49 -9.22 20.57 -15.83
C LEU A 49 -8.65 20.08 -14.51
N GLU A 50 -8.90 20.80 -13.41
CA GLU A 50 -8.46 20.40 -12.07
C GLU A 50 -9.11 19.10 -11.60
N ARG A 51 -10.41 18.90 -11.87
CA ARG A 51 -11.09 17.63 -11.56
C ARG A 51 -10.49 16.47 -12.34
N ARG A 52 -10.19 16.69 -13.63
CA ARG A 52 -9.60 15.66 -14.49
C ARG A 52 -8.18 15.31 -14.04
N SER A 53 -7.35 16.31 -13.76
CA SER A 53 -5.99 16.07 -13.27
C SER A 53 -5.99 15.33 -11.94
N LEU A 54 -6.87 15.69 -11.00
CA LEU A 54 -7.01 14.97 -9.74
C LEU A 54 -7.50 13.52 -9.96
N ALA A 55 -8.46 13.33 -10.86
CA ALA A 55 -8.97 11.98 -11.16
C ALA A 55 -7.91 11.09 -11.82
N GLU A 56 -7.08 11.64 -12.69
CA GLU A 56 -5.95 10.94 -13.32
C GLU A 56 -4.90 10.56 -12.27
N GLU A 57 -4.49 11.50 -11.41
CA GLU A 57 -3.55 11.26 -10.32
C GLU A 57 -4.06 10.16 -9.37
N GLN A 58 -5.32 10.25 -8.95
CA GLN A 58 -5.94 9.22 -8.10
C GLN A 58 -6.04 7.85 -8.78
N ALA A 59 -6.25 7.81 -10.11
CA ALA A 59 -6.31 6.56 -10.85
C ALA A 59 -4.94 5.89 -10.96
N GLU A 60 -3.87 6.66 -11.19
CA GLU A 60 -2.50 6.16 -11.19
C GLU A 60 -2.07 5.69 -9.79
N GLU A 61 -2.40 6.47 -8.77
CA GLU A 61 -2.09 6.12 -7.38
C GLU A 61 -2.82 4.82 -6.97
N GLN A 62 -4.10 4.67 -7.32
CA GLN A 62 -4.84 3.42 -7.05
C GLN A 62 -4.26 2.21 -7.78
N ARG A 63 -3.79 2.38 -9.02
CA ARG A 63 -3.15 1.28 -9.78
C ARG A 63 -1.86 0.83 -9.13
N THR A 64 -0.97 1.77 -8.85
CA THR A 64 0.32 1.47 -8.22
C THR A 64 0.13 0.84 -6.84
N GLN A 65 -0.81 1.35 -6.04
CA GLN A 65 -1.14 0.78 -4.74
C GLN A 65 -1.76 -0.61 -4.83
N SER A 66 -2.68 -0.85 -5.77
CA SER A 66 -3.24 -2.18 -5.99
C SER A 66 -2.15 -3.20 -6.32
N GLU A 67 -1.19 -2.83 -7.18
CA GLU A 67 -0.06 -3.70 -7.50
C GLU A 67 0.84 -3.94 -6.28
N GLU A 68 1.13 -2.91 -5.50
CA GLU A 68 1.93 -3.03 -4.27
C GLU A 68 1.25 -3.93 -3.24
N LEU A 69 -0.05 -3.75 -2.99
CA LEU A 69 -0.83 -4.58 -2.08
C LEU A 69 -0.88 -6.04 -2.53
N GLN A 70 -1.02 -6.28 -3.84
CA GLN A 70 -0.96 -7.63 -4.40
C GLN A 70 0.41 -8.27 -4.18
N ARG A 71 1.50 -7.56 -4.51
CA ARG A 71 2.87 -8.02 -4.27
C ARG A 71 3.13 -8.31 -2.80
N GLU A 72 2.64 -7.46 -1.89
CA GLU A 72 2.80 -7.64 -0.45
C GLU A 72 2.00 -8.84 0.05
N SER A 73 0.77 -9.03 -0.43
CA SER A 73 -0.05 -10.21 -0.16
C SER A 73 0.63 -11.51 -0.62
N ASP A 74 1.15 -11.53 -1.85
CA ASP A 74 1.85 -12.68 -2.41
C ASP A 74 3.13 -12.99 -1.62
N ARG A 75 3.85 -11.96 -1.21
CA ARG A 75 5.04 -12.09 -0.36
C ARG A 75 4.69 -12.72 0.99
N ILE A 76 3.63 -12.26 1.66
CA ILE A 76 3.16 -12.85 2.93
C ILE A 76 2.80 -14.32 2.73
N ALA A 77 2.11 -14.65 1.64
CA ALA A 77 1.73 -16.04 1.34
C ALA A 77 2.95 -16.93 1.10
N LEU A 78 3.96 -16.43 0.37
CA LEU A 78 5.20 -17.15 0.11
C LEU A 78 6.02 -17.36 1.39
N GLU A 79 6.20 -16.31 2.18
CA GLU A 79 6.90 -16.37 3.47
C GLU A 79 6.24 -17.38 4.42
N ALA A 80 4.90 -17.33 4.54
CA ALA A 80 4.14 -18.29 5.34
C ALA A 80 4.35 -19.74 4.89
N ALA A 81 4.37 -19.98 3.57
CA ALA A 81 4.60 -21.31 3.00
C ALA A 81 6.04 -21.81 3.19
N GLU A 82 7.03 -20.91 3.13
CA GLU A 82 8.41 -21.26 3.47
C GLU A 82 8.59 -21.59 4.94
N ASP A 83 8.00 -20.79 5.82
CA ASP A 83 8.12 -20.97 7.25
C ASP A 83 7.42 -22.24 7.72
N GLU A 84 6.29 -22.59 7.13
CA GLU A 84 5.65 -23.89 7.38
C GLU A 84 6.54 -25.06 6.96
N ARG A 85 7.20 -24.97 5.79
CA ARG A 85 8.17 -25.99 5.35
C ARG A 85 9.36 -26.07 6.30
N ARG A 86 9.86 -24.93 6.81
CA ARG A 86 10.96 -24.87 7.79
C ARG A 86 10.53 -25.53 9.11
N ARG A 87 9.35 -25.20 9.64
CA ARG A 87 8.79 -25.79 10.88
C ARG A 87 8.64 -27.29 10.77
N GLN A 88 8.02 -27.81 9.72
CA GLN A 88 7.84 -29.25 9.54
C GLN A 88 9.17 -30.01 9.50
N ARG A 89 10.19 -29.45 8.84
CA ARG A 89 11.55 -30.02 8.82
C ARG A 89 12.21 -29.94 10.20
N ALA A 90 12.01 -28.86 10.94
CA ALA A 90 12.52 -28.73 12.31
C ALA A 90 11.85 -29.75 13.24
N LEU A 91 10.53 -29.89 13.21
CA LEU A 91 9.78 -30.88 13.97
C LEU A 91 10.25 -32.30 13.67
N ARG A 92 10.35 -32.68 12.39
CA ARG A 92 10.84 -34.03 12.01
C ARG A 92 12.24 -34.31 12.57
N ARG A 93 13.14 -33.33 12.50
CA ARG A 93 14.51 -33.45 13.07
C ARG A 93 14.49 -33.53 14.59
N ALA A 94 13.65 -32.74 15.26
CA ALA A 94 13.50 -32.77 16.71
C ALA A 94 12.95 -34.11 17.18
N VAL A 95 11.87 -34.60 16.56
CA VAL A 95 11.30 -35.93 16.84
C VAL A 95 12.33 -37.04 16.63
N GLY A 96 13.06 -37.00 15.52
CA GLY A 96 14.11 -37.99 15.23
C GLY A 96 15.22 -37.98 16.28
N ARG A 97 15.68 -36.80 16.69
CA ARG A 97 16.70 -36.63 17.74
C ARG A 97 16.20 -37.14 19.09
N THR A 98 14.98 -36.79 19.48
CA THR A 98 14.35 -37.24 20.72
C THR A 98 14.23 -38.77 20.73
N ARG A 99 13.78 -39.38 19.64
CA ARG A 99 13.70 -40.85 19.51
C ARG A 99 15.07 -41.52 19.65
N ALA A 100 16.09 -40.99 18.99
CA ALA A 100 17.45 -41.51 19.09
C ALA A 100 18.02 -41.39 20.51
N GLN A 101 17.76 -40.27 21.19
CA GLN A 101 18.20 -40.04 22.56
C GLN A 101 17.50 -40.98 23.55
N LEU A 102 16.18 -41.15 23.45
CA LEU A 102 15.42 -42.08 24.29
C LEU A 102 15.87 -43.53 24.07
N GLY A 103 16.07 -43.94 22.82
CA GLY A 103 16.59 -45.26 22.48
C GLY A 103 17.99 -45.51 23.05
N GLY A 104 18.88 -44.51 23.03
CA GLY A 104 20.21 -44.60 23.65
C GLY A 104 20.17 -44.67 25.19
N GLN A 105 19.08 -44.22 25.82
CA GLN A 105 18.84 -44.31 27.25
C GLN A 105 18.08 -45.59 27.64
N GLY A 106 17.75 -46.45 26.68
CA GLY A 106 16.93 -47.65 26.92
C GLY A 106 15.45 -47.36 27.21
N ILE A 107 15.00 -46.12 26.98
CA ILE A 107 13.60 -45.72 27.16
C ILE A 107 12.87 -45.96 25.85
N SER A 108 11.82 -46.78 25.88
CA SER A 108 11.00 -46.96 24.68
C SER A 108 10.14 -45.74 24.44
N THR A 109 9.99 -45.36 23.18
CA THR A 109 8.98 -44.34 22.80
C THR A 109 7.56 -44.87 22.90
N ALA A 110 7.38 -46.18 23.13
CA ALA A 110 6.11 -46.80 23.45
C ALA A 110 5.82 -46.83 24.96
N ASP A 111 6.79 -46.45 25.80
CA ASP A 111 6.55 -46.25 27.23
C ASP A 111 5.91 -44.87 27.44
N GLY A 112 5.03 -44.75 28.44
CA GLY A 112 4.26 -43.52 28.69
C GLY A 112 5.12 -42.26 28.84
N SER A 113 6.34 -42.38 29.40
CA SER A 113 7.28 -41.26 29.52
C SER A 113 7.88 -40.82 28.17
N GLY A 114 8.20 -41.77 27.29
CA GLY A 114 8.75 -41.46 25.96
C GLY A 114 7.70 -40.88 25.03
N GLU A 115 6.48 -41.41 25.08
CA GLU A 115 5.33 -40.88 24.35
C GLU A 115 4.96 -39.46 24.82
N ALA A 116 4.96 -39.20 26.13
CA ALA A 116 4.65 -37.88 26.68
C ALA A 116 5.61 -36.78 26.19
N ILE A 117 6.90 -37.08 26.04
CA ILE A 117 7.88 -36.12 25.51
C ILE A 117 7.59 -35.81 24.03
N LEU A 118 7.30 -36.83 23.22
CA LEU A 118 6.97 -36.63 21.81
C LEU A 118 5.65 -35.87 21.63
N LEU A 119 4.66 -36.16 22.48
CA LEU A 119 3.40 -35.43 22.52
C LEU A 119 3.62 -33.95 22.91
N GLY A 120 4.48 -33.70 23.90
CA GLY A 120 4.86 -32.34 24.29
C GLY A 120 5.48 -31.55 23.13
N LEU A 121 6.41 -32.17 22.39
CA LEU A 121 7.01 -31.55 21.21
C LEU A 121 5.99 -31.27 20.10
N ALA A 122 5.03 -32.18 19.88
CA ALA A 122 3.95 -31.99 18.92
C ALA A 122 3.00 -30.85 19.33
N ARG A 123 2.68 -30.74 20.63
CA ARG A 123 1.86 -29.64 21.18
C ARG A 123 2.55 -28.30 21.03
N GLN A 124 3.84 -28.23 21.35
CA GLN A 124 4.63 -27.01 21.18
C GLN A 124 4.64 -26.55 19.70
N ASP A 125 4.83 -27.47 18.76
CA ASP A 125 4.75 -27.13 17.32
C ASP A 125 3.34 -26.69 16.89
N GLN A 126 2.28 -27.22 17.50
CA GLN A 126 0.91 -26.74 17.27
C GLN A 126 0.72 -25.29 17.79
N GLU A 127 1.18 -24.98 18.99
CA GLU A 127 1.13 -23.63 19.56
C GLU A 127 1.91 -22.63 18.69
N ASP A 128 3.10 -23.02 18.22
CA ASP A 128 3.91 -22.21 17.30
C ASP A 128 3.19 -21.98 15.97
N ARG A 129 2.53 -23.01 15.42
CA ARG A 129 1.72 -22.89 14.18
C ARG A 129 0.54 -21.95 14.37
N ASP A 130 -0.17 -22.05 15.48
CA ASP A 130 -1.34 -21.21 15.74
C ASP A 130 -0.93 -19.74 15.95
N THR A 131 0.18 -19.50 16.64
CA THR A 131 0.78 -18.16 16.76
C THR A 131 1.16 -17.59 15.39
N ALA A 132 1.81 -18.40 14.53
CA ALA A 132 2.17 -17.98 13.17
C ALA A 132 0.93 -17.63 12.33
N ARG A 133 -0.14 -18.43 12.41
CA ARG A 133 -1.42 -18.15 11.72
C ARG A 133 -2.08 -16.87 12.19
N GLN A 134 -2.03 -16.59 13.49
CA GLN A 134 -2.55 -15.35 14.06
C GLN A 134 -1.77 -14.14 13.53
N LEU A 135 -0.44 -14.24 13.46
CA LEU A 135 0.41 -13.20 12.91
C LEU A 135 0.12 -12.94 11.42
N ASP A 136 -0.04 -13.99 10.62
CA ASP A 136 -0.37 -13.87 9.20
C ASP A 136 -1.76 -13.26 8.99
N THR A 137 -2.72 -13.61 9.85
CA THR A 137 -4.05 -12.99 9.86
C THR A 137 -3.95 -11.50 10.18
N LEU A 138 -3.15 -11.12 11.17
CA LEU A 138 -2.92 -9.70 11.53
C LEU A 138 -2.26 -8.93 10.38
N ARG A 139 -1.27 -9.52 9.71
CA ARG A 139 -0.62 -8.91 8.53
C ARG A 139 -1.61 -8.67 7.40
N ARG A 140 -2.44 -9.66 7.05
CA ARG A 140 -3.48 -9.52 6.03
C ARG A 140 -4.52 -8.46 6.40
N LYS A 141 -4.90 -8.40 7.68
CA LYS A 141 -5.80 -7.36 8.19
C LYS A 141 -5.17 -5.97 8.05
N ALA A 142 -3.89 -5.81 8.40
CA ALA A 142 -3.19 -4.54 8.25
C ALA A 142 -3.13 -4.06 6.79
N LEU A 143 -2.96 -4.98 5.82
CA LEU A 143 -3.06 -4.64 4.39
C LEU A 143 -4.46 -4.14 4.01
N THR A 144 -5.50 -4.80 4.50
CA THR A 144 -6.90 -4.40 4.27
C THR A 144 -7.20 -3.03 4.89
N ASP A 145 -6.74 -2.79 6.11
CA ASP A 145 -6.93 -1.51 6.80
C ASP A 145 -6.19 -0.37 6.09
N ARG A 146 -5.01 -0.65 5.51
CA ARG A 146 -4.23 0.29 4.71
C ARG A 146 -4.96 0.67 3.42
N ASP A 147 -5.49 -0.32 2.70
CA ASP A 147 -6.30 -0.11 1.49
C ASP A 147 -7.53 0.76 1.78
N GLN A 148 -8.30 0.41 2.81
CA GLN A 148 -9.47 1.20 3.23
C GLN A 148 -9.11 2.62 3.68
N SER A 149 -7.95 2.82 4.31
CA SER A 149 -7.46 4.15 4.69
C SER A 149 -7.16 5.02 3.46
N LEU A 150 -6.59 4.42 2.42
CA LEU A 150 -6.31 5.10 1.15
C LEU A 150 -7.59 5.49 0.42
N THR A 151 -8.53 4.56 0.27
CA THR A 151 -9.83 4.87 -0.36
C THR A 151 -10.55 6.01 0.34
N ARG A 152 -10.53 6.02 1.69
CA ARG A 152 -11.13 7.10 2.48
C ARG A 152 -10.44 8.45 2.26
N ARG A 153 -9.11 8.47 2.12
CA ARG A 153 -8.36 9.70 1.81
C ARG A 153 -8.72 10.24 0.43
N ASN A 154 -8.74 9.39 -0.60
CA ASN A 154 -9.11 9.79 -1.97
C ASN A 154 -10.54 10.35 -2.03
N LEU A 155 -11.48 9.73 -1.32
CA LEU A 155 -12.85 10.22 -1.21
C LEU A 155 -12.92 11.60 -0.50
N LEU A 156 -12.16 11.77 0.57
CA LEU A 156 -12.11 13.03 1.31
C LEU A 156 -11.53 14.16 0.47
N GLU A 157 -10.46 13.91 -0.28
CA GLU A 157 -9.85 14.89 -1.18
C GLU A 157 -10.81 15.33 -2.28
N ARG A 158 -11.50 14.36 -2.89
CA ARG A 158 -12.55 14.64 -3.88
C ARG A 158 -13.66 15.50 -3.29
N THR A 159 -14.12 15.17 -2.08
CA THR A 159 -15.16 15.94 -1.37
C THR A 159 -14.70 17.37 -1.06
N ARG A 160 -13.44 17.54 -0.64
CA ARG A 160 -12.84 18.86 -0.37
C ARG A 160 -12.74 19.72 -1.63
N LEU A 161 -12.37 19.12 -2.76
CA LEU A 161 -12.33 19.82 -4.05
C LEU A 161 -13.74 20.28 -4.46
N GLU A 162 -14.73 19.40 -4.37
CA GLU A 162 -16.12 19.71 -4.71
C GLU A 162 -16.68 20.85 -3.84
N GLU A 163 -16.39 20.83 -2.54
CA GLU A 163 -16.81 21.89 -1.63
C GLU A 163 -16.08 23.21 -1.91
N ARG A 164 -14.77 23.19 -2.18
CA ARG A 164 -14.01 24.40 -2.55
C ARG A 164 -14.61 25.08 -3.79
N GLN A 165 -14.91 24.28 -4.82
CA GLN A 165 -15.54 24.78 -6.05
C GLN A 165 -16.96 25.28 -5.81
N ARG A 166 -17.72 24.66 -4.89
CA ARG A 166 -19.04 25.16 -4.48
C ARG A 166 -18.93 26.52 -3.79
N LEU A 167 -17.99 26.67 -2.85
CA LEU A 167 -17.75 27.92 -2.15
C LEU A 167 -17.29 29.03 -3.08
N GLU A 168 -16.39 28.74 -4.03
CA GLU A 168 -15.95 29.70 -5.05
C GLU A 168 -17.11 30.21 -5.92
N ARG A 169 -18.08 29.34 -6.25
CA ARG A 169 -19.29 29.74 -6.98
C ARG A 169 -20.22 30.61 -6.12
N LEU A 170 -20.42 30.25 -4.85
CA LEU A 170 -21.27 31.02 -3.94
C LEU A 170 -20.68 32.40 -3.62
N ALA A 171 -19.37 32.49 -3.41
CA ALA A 171 -18.68 33.74 -3.11
C ALA A 171 -18.72 34.77 -4.25
N ARG A 172 -18.97 34.34 -5.49
CA ARG A 172 -19.16 35.24 -6.65
C ARG A 172 -20.62 35.56 -6.96
N GLY A 173 -21.56 34.79 -6.43
CA GLY A 173 -23.00 35.02 -6.57
C GLY A 173 -23.54 36.14 -5.69
N TYR A 174 -22.74 36.62 -4.73
CA TYR A 174 -22.97 37.79 -3.88
C TYR A 174 -22.07 38.95 -4.28
#